data_AF-D7UQU3-F1
#
_entry.id   AF-D7UQU3-F1
#
_cell.length_a   1.000
_cell.length_b   1.000
_cell.length_c   1.000
_cell.angle_alpha   90.00
_cell.angle_beta   90.00
_cell.angle_gamma   90.00
#
_symmetry.space_group_name_H-M   'P 1'
#
loop_
_entity.id
_entity.type
_entity.pdbx_description
1 polymer ?
#
loop_
_entity_poly.entity_id
_entity_poly.type
_entity_poly.pdbx_seq_one_letter_code
_entity_poly.pdbx_strand_id
1 'polypeptide(L)'
;CCVLISHGGSFLSLVLFLIYLGGMLVVFAYSAALAAEPFPESWGDRSVLSYVVVYLIGVGLLMNFFCEGWYEGSWMVIDTFKEFTMLRGDISGVAMMYSSGGSMLVICAWVLLLTLFVVLELTRGLSRGSLRAV
;
A
#
# COMPACT_ATOMS: atom_id res chain seq x y z
N CYS A 1 6.14 6.48 3.02
CA CYS A 1 6.43 7.81 2.43
C CYS A 1 7.68 8.44 3.02
N CYS A 2 7.73 8.78 4.33
CA CYS A 2 8.91 9.45 4.93
C CYS A 2 10.25 8.70 4.71
N VAL A 3 10.26 7.38 4.88
CA VAL A 3 11.46 6.53 4.63
C VAL A 3 11.89 6.53 3.15
N LEU A 4 10.94 6.66 2.22
CA LEU A 4 11.28 6.74 0.79
C LEU A 4 11.84 8.12 0.43
N ILE A 5 11.31 9.17 1.07
CA ILE A 5 11.83 10.54 0.92
C ILE A 5 13.27 10.62 1.44
N SER A 6 13.58 9.98 2.59
CA SER A 6 14.95 9.95 3.11
C SER A 6 15.91 9.17 2.21
N HIS A 7 15.41 8.19 1.44
CA HIS A 7 16.20 7.50 0.41
C HIS A 7 16.00 8.11 -1.00
N GLY A 8 15.69 9.40 -1.12
CA GLY A 8 15.66 10.11 -2.41
C GLY A 8 14.54 9.72 -3.39
N GLY A 9 13.64 8.80 -3.03
CA GLY A 9 12.51 8.32 -3.83
C GLY A 9 11.29 9.24 -3.76
N SER A 10 11.48 10.51 -4.11
CA SER A 10 10.45 11.55 -4.01
C SER A 10 9.22 11.28 -4.88
N PHE A 11 9.40 10.83 -6.12
CA PHE A 11 8.28 10.59 -7.04
C PHE A 11 7.42 9.42 -6.56
N LEU A 12 8.06 8.29 -6.24
CA LEU A 12 7.35 7.11 -5.75
C LEU A 12 6.64 7.40 -4.42
N SER A 13 7.26 8.16 -3.51
CA SER A 13 6.64 8.57 -2.26
C SER A 13 5.37 9.41 -2.48
N LEU A 14 5.39 10.35 -3.43
CA LEU A 14 4.22 11.15 -3.77
C LEU A 14 3.10 10.30 -4.40
N VAL A 15 3.45 9.39 -5.32
CA VAL A 15 2.47 8.48 -5.94
C VAL A 15 1.83 7.58 -4.87
N LEU A 16 2.61 7.02 -3.95
CA LEU A 16 2.07 6.22 -2.83
C LEU A 16 1.20 7.07 -1.90
N PHE A 17 1.62 8.29 -1.58
CA PHE A 17 0.82 9.20 -0.77
C PHE A 17 -0.55 9.47 -1.42
N LEU A 18 -0.58 9.74 -2.73
CA LEU A 18 -1.82 10.02 -3.46
C LEU A 18 -2.72 8.78 -3.60
N ILE A 19 -2.19 7.67 -4.10
CA ILE A 19 -3.02 6.49 -4.41
C ILE A 19 -3.41 5.74 -3.13
N TYR A 20 -2.49 5.56 -2.20
CA TYR A 20 -2.75 4.78 -0.99
C TYR A 20 -3.48 5.62 0.07
N LEU A 21 -2.87 6.72 0.53
CA LEU A 21 -3.48 7.54 1.57
C LEU A 21 -4.66 8.37 1.04
N GLY A 22 -4.54 8.94 -0.15
CA GLY A 22 -5.61 9.75 -0.76
C GLY A 22 -6.72 8.94 -1.44
N GLY A 23 -6.39 7.81 -2.05
CA GLY A 23 -7.36 6.97 -2.77
C GLY A 23 -7.93 5.86 -1.91
N MET A 24 -7.13 4.83 -1.65
CA MET A 24 -7.60 3.58 -1.05
C MET A 24 -8.04 3.73 0.40
N LEU A 25 -7.29 4.44 1.25
CA LEU A 25 -7.68 4.63 2.65
C LEU A 25 -8.99 5.41 2.78
N VAL A 26 -9.28 6.35 1.89
CA VAL A 26 -10.53 7.13 1.92
C VAL A 26 -11.73 6.24 1.59
N VAL A 27 -11.63 5.43 0.52
CA VAL A 27 -12.69 4.48 0.14
C VAL A 27 -12.87 3.40 1.22
N PHE A 28 -11.79 2.95 1.84
CA PHE A 28 -11.84 2.02 2.97
C PHE A 28 -12.56 2.64 4.17
N ALA A 29 -12.19 3.85 4.58
CA ALA A 29 -12.83 4.55 5.69
C ALA A 29 -14.33 4.78 5.43
N TYR A 30 -14.71 5.11 4.19
CA TYR A 30 -16.11 5.23 3.78
C TYR A 30 -16.88 3.91 3.94
N SER A 31 -16.30 2.80 3.49
CA SER A 31 -16.92 1.47 3.58
C SER A 31 -16.98 0.97 5.03
N ALA A 32 -15.93 1.22 5.81
CA ALA A 32 -15.88 0.90 7.24
C ALA A 32 -16.94 1.69 8.03
N ALA A 33 -17.14 2.97 7.68
CA ALA A 33 -18.20 3.78 8.29
C ALA A 33 -19.61 3.27 7.95
N LEU A 34 -19.82 2.73 6.73
CA LEU A 34 -21.09 2.12 6.33
C LEU A 34 -21.36 0.75 6.98
N ALA A 35 -20.31 0.00 7.32
CA ALA A 35 -20.40 -1.32 7.96
C ALA A 35 -20.12 -1.28 9.47
N ALA A 36 -20.04 -0.09 10.08
CA ALA A 36 -19.65 0.07 11.47
C ALA A 36 -20.71 -0.53 12.41
N GLU A 37 -20.30 -1.48 13.23
CA GLU A 37 -21.12 -2.02 14.31
C GLU A 37 -21.25 -1.00 15.47
N PRO A 38 -22.39 -0.94 16.18
CA PRO A 38 -22.64 0.04 17.23
C PRO A 38 -21.72 -0.08 18.46
N PHE A 39 -21.02 -1.21 18.62
CA PHE A 39 -20.07 -1.45 19.72
C PHE A 39 -18.74 -2.00 19.16
N PRO A 40 -17.86 -1.13 18.63
CA PRO A 40 -16.57 -1.59 18.13
C PRO A 40 -15.70 -2.09 19.29
N GLU A 41 -14.98 -3.20 19.05
CA GLU A 41 -13.98 -3.68 19.99
C GLU A 41 -12.92 -2.59 20.25
N SER A 42 -12.72 -2.25 21.52
CA SER A 42 -11.75 -1.24 21.90
C SER A 42 -10.35 -1.82 22.01
N TRP A 43 -9.33 -0.98 21.78
CA TRP A 43 -7.93 -1.34 22.03
C TRP A 43 -7.64 -1.78 23.47
N GLY A 44 -8.52 -1.45 24.41
CA GLY A 44 -8.40 -1.82 25.83
C GLY A 44 -8.96 -3.20 26.17
N ASP A 45 -9.55 -3.93 25.21
CA ASP A 45 -10.04 -5.27 25.50
C ASP A 45 -8.88 -6.26 25.67
N ARG A 46 -9.01 -7.16 26.65
CA ARG A 46 -7.95 -8.12 26.98
C ARG A 46 -7.67 -9.09 25.84
N SER A 47 -8.69 -9.41 25.05
CA SER A 47 -8.55 -10.27 23.88
C SER A 47 -7.65 -9.63 22.82
N VAL A 48 -7.94 -8.39 22.42
CA VAL A 48 -7.16 -7.60 21.44
C VAL A 48 -5.73 -7.41 21.91
N LEU A 49 -5.53 -7.07 23.19
CA LEU A 49 -4.20 -6.89 23.76
C LEU A 49 -3.39 -8.19 23.68
N SER A 50 -4.01 -9.35 23.95
CA SER A 50 -3.32 -10.65 23.83
C SER A 50 -2.85 -10.94 22.40
N TYR A 51 -3.68 -10.64 21.39
CA TYR A 51 -3.29 -10.80 19.98
C TYR A 51 -2.15 -9.88 19.57
N VAL A 52 -2.19 -8.60 19.99
CA VAL A 52 -1.14 -7.63 19.72
C VAL A 52 0.19 -8.09 20.33
N VAL A 53 0.18 -8.57 21.58
CA VAL A 53 1.40 -9.06 22.25
C VAL A 53 1.99 -10.27 21.53
N VAL A 54 1.17 -11.25 21.15
CA VAL A 54 1.63 -12.43 20.40
C VAL A 54 2.24 -12.01 19.06
N TYR A 55 1.61 -11.08 18.34
CA TYR A 55 2.14 -10.56 17.09
C TYR A 55 3.48 -9.84 17.28
N LEU A 56 3.60 -8.98 18.29
CA LEU A 56 4.84 -8.27 18.61
C LEU A 56 5.98 -9.22 18.98
N ILE A 57 5.70 -10.26 19.77
CA ILE A 57 6.67 -11.30 20.09
C ILE A 57 7.09 -12.04 18.82
N GLY A 58 6.14 -12.42 17.97
CA GLY A 58 6.41 -13.09 16.69
C GLY A 58 7.31 -12.26 15.78
N VAL A 59 7.00 -10.97 15.60
CA VAL A 59 7.82 -10.04 14.81
C VAL A 59 9.20 -9.84 15.45
N GLY A 60 9.27 -9.73 16.78
CA GLY A 60 10.54 -9.59 17.51
C GLY A 60 11.45 -10.80 17.35
N LEU A 61 10.90 -12.01 17.46
CA LEU A 61 11.64 -13.26 17.23
C LEU A 61 12.11 -13.37 15.78
N LEU A 62 11.25 -13.01 14.82
CA LEU A 62 11.60 -12.99 13.40
C LEU A 62 12.75 -11.99 13.15
N MET A 63 12.62 -10.77 13.67
CA MET A 63 13.68 -9.77 13.58
C MET A 63 14.98 -10.27 14.19
N ASN A 64 14.95 -10.87 15.38
CA ASN A 64 16.15 -11.40 16.03
C ASN A 64 16.82 -12.51 15.20
N PHE A 65 16.01 -13.42 14.64
CA PHE A 65 16.51 -14.51 13.78
C PHE A 65 17.12 -14.00 12.47
N PHE A 66 16.53 -12.97 11.87
CA PHE A 66 17.06 -12.36 10.64
C PHE A 66 18.24 -11.41 10.92
N CYS A 67 18.32 -10.77 12.10
CA CYS A 67 19.39 -9.83 12.44
C CYS A 67 20.75 -10.53 12.56
N GLU A 68 20.79 -11.77 13.08
CA GLU A 68 22.04 -12.54 13.20
C GLU A 68 22.68 -12.89 11.84
N GLY A 69 21.93 -12.80 10.72
CA GLY A 69 22.44 -13.16 9.38
C GLY A 69 22.65 -12.00 8.39
N TRP A 70 22.15 -10.79 8.66
CA TRP A 70 22.10 -9.69 7.67
C TRP A 70 22.93 -8.44 8.02
N TYR A 71 23.37 -8.28 9.28
CA TYR A 71 23.86 -7.00 9.78
C TYR A 71 25.33 -6.65 9.42
N GLU A 72 26.13 -7.59 8.89
CA GLU A 72 27.58 -7.36 8.74
C GLU A 72 28.03 -6.65 7.45
N GLY A 73 27.19 -6.54 6.40
CA GLY A 73 27.70 -6.20 5.06
C GLY A 73 27.15 -4.97 4.35
N SER A 74 25.94 -4.49 4.66
CA SER A 74 25.17 -3.69 3.68
C SER A 74 24.89 -2.23 4.05
N TRP A 75 24.98 -1.83 5.31
CA TRP A 75 24.42 -0.52 5.70
C TRP A 75 25.39 0.67 5.60
N MET A 76 26.71 0.43 5.64
CA MET A 76 27.67 1.54 5.82
C MET A 76 28.15 2.22 4.53
N VAL A 77 28.04 1.58 3.36
CA VAL A 77 28.64 2.11 2.10
C VAL A 77 27.61 2.81 1.21
N ILE A 78 26.32 2.66 1.49
CA ILE A 78 25.25 3.04 0.56
C ILE A 78 24.71 4.45 0.81
N ASP A 79 24.80 5.02 2.01
CA ASP A 79 24.06 6.26 2.34
C ASP A 79 24.61 7.55 1.68
N THR A 80 25.91 7.67 1.41
CA THR A 80 26.50 8.97 1.00
C THR A 80 26.49 9.25 -0.51
N PHE A 81 26.36 8.23 -1.37
CA PHE A 81 26.38 8.40 -2.84
C PHE A 81 25.02 8.19 -3.52
N LYS A 82 24.04 7.63 -2.80
CA LYS A 82 22.70 7.27 -3.34
C LYS A 82 21.78 8.48 -3.46
N GLU A 83 21.83 9.41 -2.51
CA GLU A 83 20.85 10.50 -2.42
C GLU A 83 20.81 11.39 -3.69
N PHE A 84 21.96 11.72 -4.28
CA PHE A 84 22.03 12.52 -5.52
C PHE A 84 21.69 11.74 -6.79
N THR A 85 21.97 10.43 -6.83
CA THR A 85 21.68 9.59 -8.01
C THR A 85 20.22 9.13 -8.05
N MET A 86 19.56 9.01 -6.90
CA MET A 86 18.17 8.57 -6.78
C MET A 86 17.15 9.60 -7.26
N LEU A 87 17.36 10.88 -6.94
CA LEU A 87 16.51 11.98 -7.45
C LEU A 87 16.50 12.04 -8.99
N ARG A 88 17.63 11.73 -9.63
CA ARG A 88 17.74 11.64 -11.10
C ARG A 88 17.16 10.33 -11.64
N GLY A 89 17.28 9.25 -10.87
CA GLY A 89 16.69 7.94 -11.16
C GLY A 89 15.17 7.99 -11.26
N ASP A 90 14.50 8.67 -10.32
CA ASP A 90 13.04 8.80 -10.32
C ASP A 90 12.51 9.46 -11.60
N ILE A 91 13.08 10.59 -12.01
CA ILE A 91 12.63 11.36 -13.18
C ILE A 91 12.94 10.62 -14.49
N SER A 92 14.11 9.99 -14.58
CA SER A 92 14.49 9.18 -15.75
C SER A 92 13.68 7.88 -15.86
N GLY A 93 13.34 7.25 -14.73
CA GLY A 93 12.45 6.09 -14.67
C GLY A 93 11.07 6.40 -15.23
N VAL A 94 10.49 7.56 -14.87
CA VAL A 94 9.21 8.01 -15.43
C VAL A 94 9.30 8.20 -16.95
N ALA A 95 10.37 8.81 -17.46
CA ALA A 95 10.57 8.96 -18.90
C ALA A 95 10.64 7.60 -19.62
N MET A 96 11.28 6.59 -19.02
CA MET A 96 11.35 5.23 -19.56
C MET A 96 10.00 4.49 -19.57
N MET A 97 9.13 4.78 -18.59
CA MET A 97 7.76 4.22 -18.59
C MET A 97 6.96 4.69 -19.80
N TYR A 98 7.10 5.96 -20.20
CA TYR A 98 6.40 6.51 -21.36
C TYR A 98 7.07 6.19 -22.70
N SER A 99 8.37 5.88 -22.74
CA SER A 99 9.08 5.54 -23.97
C SER A 99 8.98 4.05 -24.32
N SER A 100 9.73 3.18 -23.63
CA SER A 100 9.76 1.74 -23.87
C SER A 100 8.68 0.98 -23.10
N GLY A 101 8.18 1.55 -22.01
CA GLY A 101 7.18 0.93 -21.13
C GLY A 101 5.72 1.08 -21.60
N GLY A 102 5.48 1.71 -22.75
CA GLY A 102 4.12 2.05 -23.22
C GLY A 102 3.17 0.85 -23.32
N SER A 103 3.67 -0.31 -23.74
CA SER A 103 2.85 -1.53 -23.82
C SER A 103 2.34 -1.98 -22.45
N MET A 104 3.16 -1.88 -21.39
CA MET A 104 2.75 -2.19 -20.02
C MET A 104 1.70 -1.18 -19.53
N LEU A 105 1.83 0.11 -19.87
CA LEU A 105 0.84 1.13 -19.52
C LEU A 105 -0.53 0.86 -20.18
N VAL A 106 -0.55 0.43 -21.44
CA VAL A 106 -1.80 0.07 -22.13
C VAL A 106 -2.47 -1.13 -21.47
N ILE A 107 -1.70 -2.15 -21.08
CA ILE A 107 -2.24 -3.31 -20.36
C ILE A 107 -2.78 -2.89 -18.98
N CYS A 108 -2.05 -2.05 -18.23
CA CYS A 108 -2.52 -1.52 -16.94
C CYS A 108 -3.82 -0.72 -17.09
N ALA A 109 -3.91 0.17 -18.08
CA ALA A 109 -5.12 0.94 -18.35
C ALA A 109 -6.29 0.02 -18.72
N TRP A 110 -6.05 -1.01 -19.54
CA TRP A 110 -7.06 -2.00 -19.89
C TRP A 110 -7.58 -2.76 -18.67
N VAL A 111 -6.69 -3.23 -17.81
CA VAL A 111 -7.08 -3.92 -16.56
C VAL A 111 -7.87 -2.98 -15.65
N LEU A 112 -7.46 -1.72 -15.49
CA LEU A 112 -8.20 -0.75 -14.68
C LEU A 112 -9.60 -0.47 -15.24
N LEU A 113 -9.76 -0.38 -16.56
CA LEU A 113 -11.07 -0.24 -17.20
C LEU A 113 -11.95 -1.47 -16.96
N LEU A 114 -11.38 -2.68 -17.08
CA LEU A 114 -12.10 -3.91 -16.76
C LEU A 114 -12.52 -3.94 -15.29
N THR A 115 -11.65 -3.55 -14.35
CA THR A 115 -12.02 -3.47 -12.93
C THR A 115 -13.14 -2.46 -12.67
N LEU A 116 -13.12 -1.32 -13.36
CA LEU A 116 -14.18 -0.33 -13.26
C LEU A 116 -15.52 -0.91 -13.75
N PHE A 117 -15.51 -1.60 -14.90
CA PHE A 117 -16.71 -2.25 -15.42
C PHE A 117 -17.25 -3.32 -14.47
N VAL A 118 -16.38 -4.15 -13.90
CA VAL A 118 -16.76 -5.15 -12.89
C VAL A 118 -17.41 -4.49 -11.68
N VAL A 119 -16.81 -3.44 -11.12
CA VAL A 119 -17.37 -2.72 -9.97
C VAL A 119 -18.70 -2.02 -10.32
N LEU A 120 -18.82 -1.47 -11.54
CA LEU A 120 -20.07 -0.88 -12.03
C LEU A 120 -21.18 -1.93 -12.18
N GLU A 121 -20.89 -3.11 -12.73
CA GLU A 121 -21.87 -4.18 -12.84
C GLU A 121 -22.27 -4.74 -11.47
N LEU A 122 -21.33 -4.87 -10.52
CA LEU A 122 -21.65 -5.28 -9.14
C LEU A 122 -22.58 -4.28 -8.44
N THR A 123 -22.28 -2.99 -8.56
CA THR A 123 -23.09 -1.92 -7.94
C THR A 123 -24.43 -1.70 -8.64
N ARG A 124 -24.50 -1.85 -9.98
CA ARG A 124 -25.75 -1.79 -10.75
C ARG A 124 -26.60 -3.05 -10.57
N GLY A 125 -25.97 -4.22 -10.45
CA GLY A 125 -26.63 -5.49 -10.17
C GLY A 125 -27.40 -5.48 -8.86
N LEU A 126 -26.94 -4.71 -7.86
CA LEU A 126 -27.66 -4.49 -6.61
C LEU A 126 -29.01 -3.76 -6.81
N SER A 127 -29.17 -2.98 -7.89
CA SER A 127 -30.42 -2.25 -8.21
C SER A 127 -31.44 -3.06 -9.02
N ARG A 128 -31.05 -4.20 -9.62
CA ARG A 128 -31.90 -5.02 -10.52
C ARG A 128 -31.94 -6.52 -10.19
N GLY A 129 -31.11 -7.01 -9.27
CA GLY A 129 -31.01 -8.43 -8.91
C GLY A 129 -31.73 -8.82 -7.61
N SER A 130 -31.94 -10.12 -7.42
CA SER A 130 -32.64 -10.84 -6.33
C SER A 130 -32.17 -10.57 -4.88
N LEU A 131 -31.22 -9.66 -4.64
CA LEU A 131 -30.68 -9.34 -3.32
C LEU A 131 -31.39 -8.14 -2.68
N ARG A 132 -32.72 -8.10 -2.81
CA ARG A 132 -33.54 -7.35 -1.85
C ARG A 132 -33.46 -8.11 -0.53
N ALA A 133 -32.58 -7.69 0.37
CA ALA A 133 -32.78 -7.97 1.78
C ALA A 133 -34.10 -7.29 2.19
N VAL A 134 -35.03 -8.10 2.69
CA VAL A 134 -36.12 -7.64 3.55
C VAL A 134 -35.52 -7.07 4.82
#